data_AF-A0A958N100-F1
#
_entry.id   AF-A0A958N100-F1
#
_cell.length_a   1.000
_cell.length_b   1.000
_cell.length_c   1.000
_cell.angle_alpha   90.00
_cell.angle_beta   90.00
_cell.angle_gamma   90.00
#
_symmetry.space_group_name_H-M   'P 1'
#
loop_
_entity.id
_entity.type
_entity.pdbx_description
1 polymer ?
#
loop_
_entity_poly.entity_id
_entity_poly.type
_entity_poly.pdbx_seq_one_letter_code
_entity_poly.pdbx_strand_id
1 'polypeptide(L)' 'MELVYSAHAVERMQQRKISPSDVENIIFNCDGMIKQSKDKTIFYKKIKGRKDNTLAAVVVEKKRDLLEVLTVMIHFEVKK' A
#
# COMPACT_ATOMS: atom_id res chain seq x y z
N MET A 1 -6.91 3.84 -14.00
CA MET A 1 -5.79 3.44 -13.13
C MET A 1 -6.03 2.01 -12.68
N GLU A 2 -5.17 1.10 -13.12
CA GLU A 2 -5.24 -0.34 -12.88
C GLU A 2 -4.24 -0.74 -11.80
N LEU A 3 -4.65 -1.60 -10.86
CA LEU A 3 -3.80 -2.15 -9.82
C LEU A 3 -3.49 -3.62 -10.12
N VAL A 4 -2.22 -3.95 -10.20
CA VAL A 4 -1.75 -5.34 -10.28
C VAL A 4 -0.99 -5.69 -9.00
N TYR A 5 -1.17 -6.91 -8.51
CA TYR A 5 -0.58 -7.37 -7.26
C TYR A 5 0.49 -8.41 -7.56
N SER A 6 1.70 -8.18 -7.06
CA SER A 6 2.72 -9.23 -7.06
C SER A 6 2.29 -10.41 -6.18
N ALA A 7 2.80 -11.62 -6.46
CA ALA A 7 2.53 -12.80 -5.63
C ALA A 7 2.88 -12.54 -4.15
N HIS A 8 4.00 -11.86 -3.92
CA HIS A 8 4.41 -11.46 -2.58
C HIS A 8 3.40 -10.54 -1.89
N ALA A 9 2.85 -9.56 -2.61
CA ALA A 9 1.81 -8.68 -2.07
C ALA A 9 0.56 -9.46 -1.68
N VAL A 10 0.12 -10.41 -2.51
CA VAL A 10 -1.06 -11.25 -2.25
C VAL A 10 -0.87 -12.09 -0.97
N GLU A 11 0.28 -12.75 -0.81
CA GLU A 11 0.61 -13.51 0.41
C GLU A 11 0.56 -12.60 1.65
N ARG A 12 1.15 -11.41 1.55
CA ARG A 12 1.19 -10.41 2.61
C ARG A 12 -0.18 -9.85 2.96
N MET A 13 -1.05 -9.68 1.97
CA MET A 13 -2.44 -9.26 2.17
C MET A 13 -3.23 -10.32 2.93
N GLN A 14 -3.10 -11.60 2.57
CA GLN A 14 -3.76 -12.71 3.25
C GLN A 14 -3.31 -12.82 4.71
N GLN A 15 -2.00 -12.80 4.97
CA GLN A 15 -1.44 -12.89 6.33
C GLN A 15 -1.91 -11.75 7.25
N ARG A 16 -2.10 -10.55 6.69
CA ARG A 16 -2.43 -9.33 7.44
C ARG A 16 -3.90 -8.95 7.37
N LYS A 17 -4.73 -9.79 6.76
CA LYS A 17 -6.17 -9.54 6.56
C LYS A 17 -6.40 -8.15 5.93
N ILE A 18 -5.65 -7.85 4.88
CA ILE A 18 -5.78 -6.64 4.07
C ILE A 18 -6.51 -7.03 2.80
N SER A 19 -7.65 -6.39 2.56
CA SER A 19 -8.45 -6.62 1.35
C SER A 19 -7.97 -5.75 0.18
N PRO A 20 -8.34 -6.09 -1.08
CA PRO A 20 -8.07 -5.22 -2.22
C PRO A 20 -8.64 -3.80 -2.05
N SER A 21 -9.83 -3.67 -1.46
CA SER A 21 -10.44 -2.36 -1.19
C SER A 21 -9.68 -1.57 -0.12
N ASP A 22 -9.03 -2.22 0.85
CA ASP A 22 -8.11 -1.55 1.77
C ASP A 22 -6.92 -0.97 1.01
N VAL A 23 -6.35 -1.72 0.06
CA VAL A 23 -5.20 -1.25 -0.74
C VAL A 23 -5.59 -0.09 -1.65
N GLU A 24 -6.74 -0.17 -2.32
CA GLU A 24 -7.30 0.95 -3.08
C GLU A 24 -7.47 2.18 -2.19
N ASN A 25 -8.02 2.02 -0.99
CA ASN A 25 -8.20 3.12 -0.05
C ASN A 25 -6.86 3.71 0.42
N ILE A 26 -5.84 2.87 0.63
CA ILE A 26 -4.48 3.31 0.97
C ILE A 26 -3.87 4.10 -0.18
N ILE A 27 -4.08 3.72 -1.44
CA ILE A 27 -3.48 4.37 -2.61
C ILE A 27 -4.21 5.66 -2.99
N PHE A 28 -5.54 5.62 -3.08
CA PHE A 28 -6.34 6.74 -3.59
C PHE A 28 -6.74 7.76 -2.51
N ASN A 29 -6.83 7.33 -1.25
CA ASN A 29 -7.20 8.19 -0.13
C ASN A 29 -6.12 8.16 0.97
N CYS A 30 -4.83 8.10 0.62
CA CYS A 30 -3.74 8.02 1.58
C CYS A 30 -3.73 9.19 2.58
N ASP A 31 -3.20 8.96 3.78
CA ASP A 31 -2.91 10.05 4.73
C ASP A 31 -1.54 10.69 4.43
N GLY A 32 -0.67 9.95 3.73
CA GLY A 32 0.58 10.46 3.20
C GLY A 32 1.28 9.49 2.26
N MET A 33 2.32 10.00 1.60
CA MET A 33 3.14 9.24 0.67
C MET A 33 4.63 9.51 0.91
N ILE A 34 5.48 8.51 0.66
CA ILE A 34 6.94 8.59 0.75
C ILE A 34 7.52 8.09 -0.56
N LYS A 35 8.20 8.97 -1.30
CA LYS A 35 8.95 8.57 -2.50
C LYS A 35 10.23 7.87 -2.08
N GLN A 36 10.40 6.62 -2.52
CA GLN A 36 11.60 5.81 -2.29
C GLN A 36 12.56 5.89 -3.49
N SER A 37 12.03 5.89 -4.71
CA SER A 37 12.79 6.02 -5.96
C SER A 37 11.98 6.80 -7.01
N LYS A 38 12.48 6.84 -8.26
CA LYS A 38 11.82 7.50 -9.39
C LYS A 38 10.39 6.99 -9.64
N ASP A 39 10.19 5.69 -9.45
CA ASP A 39 8.99 4.93 -9.78
C ASP A 39 8.33 4.27 -8.56
N LYS A 40 9.02 4.23 -7.41
CA LYS A 40 8.54 3.57 -6.19
C LYS A 40 8.05 4.56 -5.15
N THR A 41 6.80 4.38 -4.73
CA THR A 41 6.15 5.21 -3.71
C THR A 41 5.53 4.31 -2.65
N ILE A 42 5.68 4.69 -1.39
CA ILE A 42 4.98 4.08 -0.26
C ILE A 42 3.80 4.98 0.08
N PHE A 43 2.59 4.46 -0.05
CA PHE A 43 1.38 5.13 0.42
C PHE A 43 1.03 4.57 1.79
N TYR A 44 0.62 5.41 2.72
CA TYR A 44 0.21 4.96 4.04
C TYR A 44 -1.07 5.64 4.51
N LYS A 45 -1.84 4.90 5.30
CA LYS A 45 -3.13 5.34 5.83
C LYS A 45 -3.43 4.68 7.17
N LYS A 46 -4.01 5.44 8.09
CA LYS A 46 -4.64 4.93 9.31
C LYS A 46 -6.08 4.54 9.02
N ILE A 47 -6.43 3.28 9.28
CA ILE A 47 -7.79 2.78 9.09
C ILE A 47 -8.50 2.75 10.46
N LYS A 48 -9.63 3.46 10.57
CA LYS A 48 -10.44 3.47 11.80
C LYS A 48 -10.94 2.06 12.11
N GLY A 49 -10.88 1.66 13.39
CA GLY A 49 -11.39 0.36 13.86
C GLY A 49 -10.39 -0.80 13.77
N ARG A 50 -9.19 -0.60 13.23
CA ARG A 50 -8.12 -1.61 13.22
C ARG A 50 -7.17 -1.45 14.41
N LYS A 51 -6.78 -2.58 15.04
CA LYS A 51 -5.78 -2.62 16.12
C LYS A 51 -4.35 -2.57 15.59
N ASP A 52 -4.14 -3.09 14.38
CA ASP A 52 -2.91 -3.09 13.61
C ASP A 52 -2.76 -1.81 12.77
N ASN A 53 -2.89 -0.68 13.45
CA ASN A 53 -3.12 0.61 12.83
C ASN A 53 -1.88 1.16 12.10
N THR A 54 -2.15 1.99 11.09
CA THR A 54 -1.21 2.48 10.08
C THR A 54 -0.78 1.39 9.10
N LEU A 55 -1.55 1.27 8.03
CA LEU A 55 -1.26 0.38 6.91
C LEU A 55 -0.44 1.14 5.87
N ALA A 56 0.40 0.41 5.14
CA ALA A 56 1.11 0.96 4.00
C ALA A 56 1.11 0.00 2.81
N ALA A 57 1.09 0.56 1.61
CA ALA A 57 1.23 -0.13 0.35
C ALA A 57 2.47 0.40 -0.38
N VAL A 58 3.37 -0.52 -0.75
CA VAL A 58 4.54 -0.19 -1.57
C VAL A 58 4.17 -0.43 -3.02
N VAL A 59 4.24 0.63 -3.82
CA VAL A 59 3.76 0.64 -5.19
C VAL A 59 4.87 1.06 -6.14
N VAL A 60 4.94 0.42 -7.31
CA VAL A 60 5.77 0.83 -8.44
C VAL A 60 4.89 1.24 -9.61
N GLU A 61 5.15 2.41 -10.18
CA GLU A 61 4.52 2.87 -11.42
C GLU A 61 5.21 2.21 -12.63
N LYS A 62 4.50 1.33 -13.35
CA LYS A 62 5.07 0.61 -14.50
C LYS A 62 4.86 1.34 -15.81
N LYS A 63 3.67 1.92 -16.00
CA LYS A 63 3.23 2.66 -17.17
C LYS A 63 2.26 3.75 -16.71
N ARG A 64 1.96 4.71 -17.58
CA ARG A 64 0.81 5.61 -17.37
C ARG A 64 -0.41 4.73 -17.12
N ASP A 65 -1.02 4.92 -15.95
CA ASP A 65 -2.21 4.22 -15.44
C ASP A 65 -2.04 2.78 -14.93
N LEU A 66 -0.83 2.23 -14.82
CA LEU A 66 -0.60 0.89 -14.24
C LEU A 66 0.31 0.95 -13.02
N LEU A 67 -0.26 0.59 -11.87
CA LEU A 67 0.47 0.48 -10.60
C LEU A 67 0.64 -0.99 -10.20
N GLU A 68 1.86 -1.38 -9.90
CA GLU A 68 2.17 -2.68 -9.30
C GLU A 68 2.35 -2.55 -7.78
N VAL A 69 1.53 -3.28 -7.03
CA VAL A 69 1.67 -3.42 -5.57
C VAL A 69 2.71 -4.51 -5.29
N LEU A 70 3.85 -4.10 -4.74
CA LEU A 70 4.95 -5.00 -4.40
C LEU A 70 4.76 -5.67 -3.03
N THR A 71 4.26 -4.91 -2.05
CA THR A 71 3.99 -5.45 -0.72
C THR A 71 3.07 -4.53 0.06
N VAL A 72 2.48 -5.06 1.13
CA VAL A 72 1.68 -4.33 2.11
C VAL A 72 2.26 -4.49 3.50
N MET A 73 2.12 -3.47 4.34
CA MET A 73 2.63 -3.42 5.71
C MET A 73 1.53 -2.97 6.67
N ILE A 74 1.61 -3.43 7.92
CA ILE A 74 0.83 -2.97 9.07
C ILE A 74 1.79 -2.41 10.11
N HIS A 75 1.30 -1.63 11.08
CA HIS A 75 2.15 -0.94 12.07
C HIS A 75 3.25 -0.09 11.40
N PHE A 76 2.95 0.49 10.24
CA PHE A 76 3.90 1.31 9.52
C PHE A 76 4.11 2.63 10.28
N GLU A 77 5.35 2.91 10.67
CA GLU A 77 5.71 4.14 11.36
C GLU A 77 6.61 5.01 10.48
N VAL A 78 6.23 6.28 10.34
CA VAL A 78 7.07 7.29 9.71
C VAL A 78 7.86 7.96 10.82
N LYS A 79 9.16 7.66 10.93
CA LYS A 79 10.05 8.41 11.82
C LYS A 79 10.16 9.84 11.29
N LYS A 80 9.85 10.82 12.15
CA LYS A 80 10.08 12.24 11.91
C LYS A 80 11.56 12.58 12.12
#